data_AF-A0A967WLQ7-F1
#
_entry.id   AF-A0A967WLQ7-F1
#
_cell.length_a   1.000
_cell.length_b   1.000
_cell.length_c   1.000
_cell.angle_alpha   90.00
_cell.angle_beta   90.00
_cell.angle_gamma   90.00
#
_symmetry.space_group_name_H-M   'P 1'
#
loop_
_entity.id
_entity.type
_entity.pdbx_description
1 polymer ?
#
loop_
_entity_poly.entity_id
_entity_poly.type
_entity_poly.pdbx_seq_one_letter_code
_entity_poly.pdbx_strand_id
1 'polypeptide(L)'
;QATLAEFSQRGVLVLLSDSTNADQPGSTPSEAVLDDAFHQIMREAPGRLIIATFSSLISRVQQVVNVAERHNRKIAIAGRSMV
;
A
#
# COMPACT_ATOMS: atom_id res chain seq x y z
N GLN A 1 18.10 -12.81 -12.69
CA GLN A 1 16.93 -13.63 -13.03
C GLN A 1 15.97 -13.61 -11.83
N ALA A 2 14.66 -13.67 -12.05
CA ALA A 2 13.70 -13.73 -10.94
C ALA A 2 13.79 -15.11 -10.26
N THR A 3 13.85 -15.16 -8.93
CA THR A 3 14.02 -16.40 -8.14
C THR A 3 12.99 -17.49 -8.48
N LEU A 4 11.76 -17.09 -8.81
CA LEU A 4 10.71 -18.01 -9.27
C LEU A 4 11.08 -18.75 -10.57
N ALA A 5 11.74 -18.08 -11.51
CA ALA A 5 12.17 -18.68 -12.77
C ALA A 5 13.28 -19.71 -12.54
N GLU A 6 14.18 -19.47 -11.57
CA GLU A 6 15.19 -20.44 -11.15
C GLU A 6 14.54 -21.70 -10.54
N PHE A 7 13.54 -21.53 -9.66
CA PHE A 7 12.83 -22.67 -9.09
C PHE A 7 12.10 -23.51 -10.14
N SER A 8 11.50 -22.88 -11.15
CA SER A 8 10.88 -23.59 -12.28
C SER A 8 11.89 -24.50 -13.00
N GLN A 9 13.12 -24.03 -13.22
CA GLN A 9 14.19 -24.80 -13.87
C GLN A 9 14.66 -26.01 -13.04
N ARG A 10 14.47 -25.99 -11.72
CA ARG A 10 14.87 -27.07 -10.80
C ARG A 10 13.86 -28.22 -10.72
N GLY A 11 12.68 -28.07 -11.35
CA GLY A 11 11.59 -29.04 -11.29
C GLY A 11 10.75 -28.90 -10.03
N VAL A 12 9.53 -28.35 -10.17
CA VAL A 12 8.57 -28.16 -9.07
C VAL A 12 7.46 -29.20 -9.18
N LEU A 13 7.29 -30.04 -8.15
CA LEU A 13 6.25 -31.07 -8.11
C LEU A 13 4.84 -30.49 -7.89
N VAL A 14 4.71 -29.52 -6.98
CA VAL A 14 3.44 -28.85 -6.65
C VAL A 14 3.69 -27.36 -6.37
N LEU A 15 2.80 -26.51 -6.89
CA LEU A 15 2.69 -25.09 -6.56
C LEU A 15 1.39 -24.85 -5.77
N LEU A 16 1.50 -24.22 -4.60
CA LEU A 16 0.36 -23.72 -3.84
C LEU A 16 0.30 -22.20 -4.05
N SER A 17 -0.72 -21.72 -4.78
CA SER A 17 -0.88 -20.31 -5.12
C SER A 17 -2.01 -19.67 -4.33
N ASP A 18 -1.87 -18.39 -3.98
CA ASP A 18 -2.96 -17.58 -3.43
C ASP A 18 -4.06 -17.40 -4.48
N SER A 19 -5.31 -17.58 -4.05
CA SER A 19 -6.51 -17.50 -4.89
C SER A 19 -7.45 -16.35 -4.50
N THR A 20 -7.09 -15.54 -3.49
CA THR A 20 -7.93 -14.47 -2.92
C THR A 20 -8.53 -13.54 -3.96
N ASN A 21 -7.77 -13.21 -5.02
CA ASN A 21 -8.20 -12.33 -6.11
C ASN A 21 -8.23 -13.03 -7.49
N ALA A 22 -8.30 -14.36 -7.54
CA ALA A 22 -8.21 -15.10 -8.82
C ALA A 22 -9.36 -14.80 -9.79
N ASP A 23 -10.53 -14.44 -9.27
CA ASP A 23 -11.72 -14.15 -10.08
C ASP A 23 -11.72 -12.73 -10.67
N GLN A 24 -10.76 -11.88 -10.29
CA GLN A 24 -10.67 -10.50 -10.77
C GLN A 24 -9.76 -10.41 -12.00
N PRO A 25 -10.29 -10.06 -13.19
CA PRO A 25 -9.49 -9.98 -14.39
C PRO A 25 -8.53 -8.78 -14.35
N GLY A 26 -7.40 -8.91 -15.04
CA GLY A 26 -6.42 -7.84 -15.19
C GLY A 26 -5.28 -7.93 -14.17
N SER A 27 -4.73 -6.79 -13.77
CA SER A 27 -3.60 -6.71 -12.85
C SER A 27 -3.84 -5.66 -11.79
N THR A 28 -3.38 -5.96 -10.57
CA THR A 28 -3.42 -4.98 -9.48
C THR A 28 -2.54 -3.78 -9.84
N PRO A 29 -3.08 -2.54 -9.79
CA PRO A 29 -2.28 -1.36 -10.04
C PRO A 29 -1.21 -1.20 -8.98
N SER A 30 -0.15 -0.47 -9.31
CA SER A 30 0.91 -0.16 -8.35
C SER A 30 0.35 0.66 -7.18
N GLU A 31 0.79 0.35 -5.96
CA GLU A 31 0.49 1.18 -4.79
C GLU A 31 0.98 2.62 -4.93
N ALA A 32 2.01 2.86 -5.76
CA ALA A 32 2.56 4.19 -5.99
C ALA A 32 1.53 5.19 -6.55
N VAL A 33 0.48 4.71 -7.22
CA VAL A 33 -0.60 5.55 -7.74
C VAL A 33 -1.37 6.25 -6.62
N LEU A 34 -1.31 5.73 -5.38
CA LEU A 34 -2.00 6.35 -4.24
C LEU A 34 -1.35 7.66 -3.77
N ASP A 35 -0.07 7.90 -4.07
CA ASP A 35 0.60 9.15 -3.69
C ASP A 35 -0.11 10.36 -4.32
N ASP A 36 -0.51 10.25 -5.58
CA ASP A 36 -1.22 11.31 -6.30
C ASP A 36 -2.61 11.57 -5.70
N ALA A 37 -3.32 10.49 -5.32
CA ALA A 37 -4.63 10.59 -4.68
C ALA A 37 -4.51 11.28 -3.30
N PHE A 38 -3.53 10.90 -2.49
CA PHE A 38 -3.28 11.57 -1.21
C PHE A 38 -2.88 13.03 -1.40
N HIS A 39 -2.04 13.33 -2.39
CA HIS A 39 -1.61 14.70 -2.69
C HIS A 39 -2.82 15.57 -3.05
N GLN A 40 -3.72 15.07 -3.90
CA GLN A 40 -4.93 15.79 -4.26
C GLN A 40 -5.82 16.05 -3.04
N ILE A 41 -6.10 15.02 -2.23
CA ILE A 41 -6.94 15.14 -1.03
C ILE A 41 -6.33 16.14 -0.03
N MET A 42 -5.03 16.05 0.23
CA MET A 42 -4.35 16.93 1.19
C MET A 42 -4.24 18.38 0.73
N ARG A 43 -4.16 18.60 -0.58
CA ARG A 43 -4.20 19.93 -1.20
C ARG A 43 -5.58 20.57 -1.10
N GLU A 44 -6.64 19.80 -1.33
CA GLU A 44 -8.01 20.32 -1.41
C GLU A 44 -8.70 20.46 -0.05
N ALA A 45 -8.29 19.69 0.96
CA ALA A 45 -8.91 19.72 2.28
C ALA A 45 -8.47 20.95 3.10
N PRO A 46 -9.34 21.93 3.43
CA PRO A 46 -8.95 23.09 4.21
C PRO A 46 -8.73 22.77 5.71
N GLY A 47 -9.26 21.64 6.18
CA GLY A 47 -9.30 21.27 7.59
C GLY A 47 -8.45 20.05 7.95
N ARG A 48 -8.84 19.41 9.06
CA ARG A 48 -8.24 18.17 9.56
C ARG A 48 -8.62 16.99 8.66
N LEU A 49 -7.67 16.09 8.44
CA LEU A 49 -7.88 14.82 7.76
C LEU A 49 -7.81 13.67 8.75
N ILE A 50 -8.72 12.71 8.62
CA ILE A 50 -8.73 11.47 9.40
C ILE A 50 -8.59 10.32 8.39
N ILE A 51 -7.50 9.56 8.52
CA ILE A 51 -7.19 8.46 7.61
C ILE A 51 -7.26 7.16 8.40
N ALA A 52 -8.18 6.28 8.03
CA ALA A 52 -8.29 4.93 8.59
C ALA A 52 -7.58 3.93 7.67
N THR A 53 -6.69 3.13 8.23
CA THR A 53 -5.97 2.07 7.51
C THR A 53 -5.62 0.93 8.44
N PHE A 54 -5.18 -0.20 7.89
CA PHE A 54 -4.68 -1.32 8.67
C PHE A 54 -3.27 -1.03 9.17
N SER A 55 -2.98 -1.35 10.43
CA SER A 55 -1.67 -1.10 11.03
C SER A 55 -0.53 -1.90 10.40
N SER A 56 -0.83 -3.04 9.79
CA SER A 56 0.14 -3.87 9.09
C SER A 56 0.49 -3.38 7.67
N LEU A 57 -0.29 -2.44 7.10
CA LEU A 57 0.00 -1.86 5.78
C LEU A 57 0.98 -0.70 5.91
N ILE A 58 2.23 -1.02 6.28
CA ILE A 58 3.27 -0.02 6.55
C ILE A 58 3.58 0.86 5.33
N SER A 59 3.54 0.30 4.11
CA SER A 59 3.70 1.07 2.88
C SER A 59 2.67 2.20 2.81
N ARG A 60 1.40 1.91 3.11
CA ARG A 60 0.31 2.90 3.13
C ARG A 60 0.57 4.00 4.15
N VAL A 61 1.01 3.64 5.35
CA VAL A 61 1.32 4.62 6.41
C VAL A 61 2.45 5.54 5.94
N GLN A 62 3.50 4.99 5.32
CA GLN A 62 4.62 5.77 4.80
C GLN A 62 4.18 6.75 3.71
N GLN A 63 3.33 6.32 2.77
CA GLN A 63 2.80 7.20 1.71
C GLN A 63 2.03 8.39 2.31
N VAL A 64 1.16 8.13 3.29
CA VAL A 64 0.43 9.18 4.01
C VAL A 64 1.39 10.14 4.70
N VAL A 65 2.42 9.64 5.38
CA VAL A 65 3.42 10.46 6.07
C VAL A 65 4.18 11.36 5.10
N ASN A 66 4.68 10.78 4.00
CA ASN A 66 5.44 11.51 2.99
C ASN A 66 4.64 12.65 2.37
N VAL A 67 3.38 12.39 2.01
CA VAL A 67 2.53 13.41 1.41
C VAL A 67 2.13 14.47 2.44
N ALA A 68 1.83 14.07 3.69
CA ALA A 68 1.53 15.01 4.76
C ALA A 68 2.69 15.96 5.06
N GLU A 69 3.94 15.47 5.04
CA GLU A 69 5.14 16.29 5.18
C GLU A 69 5.23 17.35 4.07
N ARG A 70 5.01 16.97 2.80
CA ARG A 70 5.04 17.89 1.66
C ARG A 70 3.98 18.99 1.75
N HIS A 71 2.85 18.72 2.39
CA HIS A 71 1.79 19.71 2.63
C HIS A 71 1.90 20.42 3.98
N ASN A 72 3.03 20.31 4.68
CA ASN A 72 3.26 20.91 6.00
C ASN A 72 2.19 20.54 7.04
N ARG A 73 1.62 19.33 6.94
CA ARG A 73 0.65 18.81 7.91
C ARG A 73 1.37 18.06 9.02
N LYS A 74 0.88 18.23 10.25
CA LYS A 74 1.32 17.42 11.40
C LYS A 74 0.49 16.17 11.51
N ILE A 75 1.11 15.10 12.01
CA ILE A 75 0.51 13.77 12.10
C ILE A 75 0.40 13.37 13.58
N ALA A 76 -0.73 12.77 13.93
CA ALA A 76 -0.91 12.06 15.19
C ALA A 76 -1.41 10.65 14.87
N ILE A 77 -0.82 9.65 15.51
CA ILE A 77 -1.20 8.24 15.34
C ILE A 77 -2.18 7.88 16.46
N ALA A 78 -3.28 7.21 16.10
CA ALA A 78 -4.31 6.78 17.02
C ALA A 78 -4.61 5.29 16.87
N GLY A 79 -4.69 4.58 18.00
CA GLY A 79 -5.04 3.16 18.08
C GLY A 79 -3.92 2.28 18.63
N ARG A 80 -4.27 1.32 19.49
CA ARG A 80 -3.29 0.45 20.19
C ARG A 80 -2.36 -0.30 19.23
N SER A 81 -2.89 -0.80 18.12
CA SER A 81 -2.09 -1.57 17.15
C SER A 81 -1.29 -0.69 16.18
N MET A 82 -1.54 0.62 16.17
CA MET A 82 -0.83 1.60 15.35
C MET A 82 0.37 2.22 16.07
N VAL A 83 0.39 2.13 17.40
CA VAL A 83 1.39 2.73 18.31
C VAL A 83 2.34 1.68 18.83
#